data_AF-A0A1T3BU89-F1
#
_entry.id   AF-A0A1T3BU89-F1
#
_cell.length_a   1.000
_cell.length_b   1.000
_cell.length_c   1.000
_cell.angle_alpha   90.00
_cell.angle_beta   90.00
_cell.angle_gamma   90.00
#
_symmetry.space_group_name_H-M   'P 1'
#
loop_
_entity.id
_entity.type
_entity.pdbx_description
1 polymer ?
#
loop_
_entity_poly.entity_id
_entity_poly.type
_entity_poly.pdbx_seq_one_letter_code
_entity_poly.pdbx_strand_id
1 'polypeptide(L)'
;MVFGRLNLVENRFVGMKSRGIYETLGRTVLLIVHRAIESLILDRGATHLKDELIPRYAKLIYYVFFHLSVKCYKQLLIYLKKMLKEK
;
A
#
# COMPACT_ATOMS: atom_id res chain seq x y z
N MET A 1 21.77 -9.72 9.67
CA MET A 1 20.77 -8.93 8.92
C MET A 1 19.41 -9.58 9.14
N VAL A 2 18.57 -9.06 10.04
CA VAL A 2 17.24 -9.63 10.31
C VAL A 2 16.25 -8.97 9.35
N PHE A 3 15.63 -9.75 8.46
CA PHE A 3 14.60 -9.25 7.55
C PHE A 3 13.36 -8.79 8.34
N GLY A 4 12.68 -7.74 7.88
CA GLY A 4 11.39 -7.32 8.44
C GLY A 4 11.43 -6.49 9.74
N ARG A 5 12.61 -6.16 10.29
CA ARG A 5 12.72 -5.14 11.35
C ARG A 5 12.73 -3.74 10.77
N LEU A 6 11.86 -2.87 11.27
CA LEU A 6 11.71 -1.49 10.85
C LEU A 6 11.85 -0.58 12.07
N ASN A 7 12.85 0.29 12.08
CA ASN A 7 13.01 1.35 13.07
C ASN A 7 12.75 2.69 12.39
N LEU A 8 11.65 3.36 12.73
CA LEU A 8 11.28 4.62 12.10
C LEU A 8 10.67 5.62 13.09
N VAL A 9 10.69 6.89 12.68
CA VAL A 9 9.96 7.97 13.34
C VAL A 9 8.79 8.34 12.45
N GLU A 10 7.58 8.18 12.97
CA GLU A 10 6.33 8.48 12.28
C GLU A 10 5.63 9.70 12.87
N ASN A 11 4.84 10.38 12.04
CA ASN A 11 3.98 11.48 12.46
C ASN A 11 2.62 10.91 12.89
N ARG A 12 2.24 11.08 14.16
CA ARG A 12 0.91 10.70 14.67
C ARG A 12 -0.16 11.63 14.11
N PHE A 13 -1.41 11.16 14.14
CA PHE A 13 -2.57 11.94 13.73
C PHE A 13 -2.71 13.27 14.50
N VAL A 14 -2.50 13.23 15.83
CA VAL A 14 -2.64 14.41 16.72
C VAL A 14 -1.34 15.22 16.83
N GLY A 15 -0.57 15.34 15.73
CA GLY A 15 0.52 16.32 15.60
C GLY A 15 1.84 16.01 16.31
N MET A 16 2.00 14.85 16.96
CA MET A 16 3.25 14.46 17.64
C MET A 16 4.06 13.44 16.81
N LYS A 17 5.39 13.51 16.87
CA LYS A 17 6.26 12.47 16.30
C LYS A 17 6.49 11.34 17.30
N SER A 18 6.59 10.12 16.81
CA SER A 18 6.83 8.93 17.64
C SER A 18 7.88 8.03 17.00
N ARG A 19 8.85 7.56 17.79
CA ARG A 19 9.77 6.50 17.35
C ARG A 19 9.18 5.14 17.70
N GLY A 20 9.14 4.24 16.73
CA GLY A 20 8.64 2.89 16.89
C GLY A 20 9.58 1.88 16.26
N ILE A 21 9.74 0.74 16.92
CA ILE A 21 10.42 -0.44 16.38
C ILE A 21 9.33 -1.47 16.08
N TYR A 22 9.23 -1.88 14.82
CA TYR A 22 8.23 -2.82 14.34
C TYR A 22 8.90 -4.04 13.73
N GLU A 23 8.33 -5.22 13.97
CA GLU A 23 8.73 -6.46 13.34
C GLU A 23 7.63 -6.93 12.40
N THR A 24 7.95 -7.07 11.11
CA THR A 24 6.98 -7.30 10.03
C THR A 24 7.41 -8.36 9.03
N LEU A 25 8.06 -9.43 9.53
CA LEU A 25 8.64 -10.52 8.74
C LEU A 25 7.74 -11.03 7.60
N GLY A 26 6.52 -11.47 7.91
CA GLY A 26 5.61 -12.02 6.90
C GLY A 26 5.12 -10.98 5.88
N ARG A 27 4.84 -9.76 6.33
CA ARG A 27 4.41 -8.66 5.45
C ARG A 27 5.51 -8.26 4.48
N THR A 28 6.77 -8.21 4.93
CA THR A 28 7.89 -7.82 4.07
C THR A 28 8.03 -8.79 2.90
N VAL A 29 7.98 -10.10 3.16
CA VAL A 29 8.06 -11.12 2.11
C VAL A 29 6.84 -11.04 1.18
N LEU A 30 5.63 -10.95 1.75
CA LEU A 30 4.40 -10.86 0.97
C LEU A 30 4.40 -9.65 0.03
N LEU A 31 4.86 -8.49 0.50
CA LEU A 31 4.89 -7.27 -0.29
C LEU A 31 5.87 -7.39 -1.48
N ILE A 32 7.01 -8.04 -1.28
CA ILE A 32 8.00 -8.28 -2.34
C ILE A 32 7.41 -9.19 -3.41
N VAL A 33 6.84 -10.32 -3.00
CA VAL A 33 6.21 -11.29 -3.93
C VAL A 33 5.05 -10.65 -4.68
N HIS A 34 4.19 -9.90 -3.97
CA HIS A 34 3.04 -9.22 -4.58
C HIS A 34 3.49 -8.21 -5.65
N ARG A 35 4.52 -7.40 -5.36
CA ARG A 35 5.06 -6.46 -6.35
C ARG A 35 5.69 -7.15 -7.55
N ALA A 36 6.36 -8.29 -7.33
CA ALA A 36 6.93 -9.08 -8.42
C ALA A 36 5.83 -9.64 -9.33
N ILE A 37 4.75 -10.18 -8.77
CA ILE A 37 3.59 -10.64 -9.55
C ILE A 37 2.95 -9.48 -10.30
N GLU A 38 2.75 -8.34 -9.66
CA GLU A 38 2.17 -7.14 -10.27
C GLU A 38 2.98 -6.65 -11.47
N SER A 39 4.31 -6.69 -11.41
CA SER A 39 5.15 -6.32 -12.55
C SER A 39 5.01 -7.21 -13.78
N LEU A 40 4.51 -8.45 -13.62
CA LEU A 40 4.28 -9.39 -14.72
C LEU A 40 2.90 -9.20 -15.37
N ILE A 41 1.90 -8.76 -14.58
CA ILE A 41 0.50 -8.73 -15.02
C ILE A 41 -0.01 -7.32 -15.33
N LEU A 42 0.50 -6.29 -14.64
CA LEU A 42 -0.01 -4.92 -14.78
C LEU A 42 0.67 -4.18 -15.93
N ASP A 43 -0.14 -3.39 -16.64
CA ASP A 43 0.37 -2.43 -17.60
C ASP A 43 1.10 -1.26 -16.90
N ARG A 44 1.98 -0.57 -17.64
CA ARG A 44 2.71 0.60 -17.15
C ARG A 44 1.78 1.70 -16.65
N GLY A 45 0.71 2.01 -17.38
CA GLY A 45 -0.24 3.07 -16.99
C GLY A 45 -0.99 2.73 -15.70
N ALA A 46 -1.41 1.47 -15.57
CA ALA A 46 -2.07 0.98 -14.37
C ALA A 46 -1.13 0.99 -13.15
N THR A 47 0.13 0.65 -13.34
CA THR A 47 1.15 0.67 -12.28
C THR A 47 1.41 2.08 -11.78
N HIS A 48 1.55 3.05 -12.69
CA HIS A 48 1.80 4.45 -12.33
C HIS A 48 0.65 5.04 -11.51
N LEU A 49 -0.59 4.83 -11.95
CA LEU A 49 -1.77 5.29 -11.23
C LEU A 49 -1.86 4.66 -9.82
N LYS A 50 -1.47 3.39 -9.68
CA LYS A 50 -1.45 2.71 -8.38
C LYS A 50 -0.47 3.36 -7.43
N ASP A 51 0.73 3.66 -7.90
CA ASP A 51 1.80 4.27 -7.09
C ASP A 51 1.43 5.70 -6.64
N GLU A 52 0.66 6.44 -7.45
CA GLU A 52 0.12 7.76 -7.05
C GLU A 52 -0.95 7.65 -5.94
N LEU A 53 -1.77 6.60 -5.97
CA LEU A 53 -2.90 6.44 -5.05
C LEU A 53 -2.53 5.76 -3.73
N ILE A 54 -1.53 4.87 -3.73
CA ILE A 54 -1.07 4.14 -2.54
C ILE A 54 -0.77 5.04 -1.33
N PRO A 55 -0.04 6.18 -1.46
CA PRO A 55 0.27 7.04 -0.32
C PRO A 55 -0.99 7.65 0.31
N ARG A 56 -1.98 8.00 -0.51
CA ARG A 56 -3.26 8.54 -0.04
C ARG A 56 -4.05 7.47 0.71
N TYR A 57 -4.11 6.27 0.16
CA TYR A 57 -4.75 5.11 0.81
C TYR A 57 -4.10 4.78 2.16
N ALA A 58 -2.77 4.73 2.21
CA ALA A 58 -2.03 4.47 3.45
C ALA A 58 -2.32 5.51 4.54
N LYS A 59 -2.41 6.80 4.15
CA LYS A 59 -2.76 7.90 5.06
C LYS A 59 -4.16 7.75 5.65
N LEU A 60 -5.14 7.35 4.83
CA LEU A 60 -6.52 7.14 5.29
C LEU A 60 -6.62 5.99 6.31
N ILE A 61 -5.86 4.91 6.12
CA ILE A 61 -5.78 3.80 7.09
C ILE A 61 -5.16 4.30 8.40
N TYR A 62 -4.05 5.03 8.31
CA TYR A 62 -3.33 5.53 9.49
C TYR A 62 -4.20 6.45 10.35
N TYR A 63 -5.07 7.24 9.73
CA TYR A 63 -6.01 8.14 10.42
C TYR A 63 -7.35 7.47 10.79
N VAL A 64 -7.47 6.15 10.68
CA VAL A 64 -8.68 5.39 11.07
C VAL A 64 -9.93 5.76 10.25
N PHE A 65 -9.76 6.34 9.05
CA PHE A 65 -10.86 6.60 8.10
C PHE A 65 -11.15 5.36 7.24
N PHE A 66 -11.53 4.26 7.90
CA PHE A 66 -11.68 2.95 7.25
C PHE A 66 -12.70 2.94 6.12
N HIS A 67 -13.89 3.53 6.34
CA HIS A 67 -14.96 3.53 5.34
C HIS A 67 -14.57 4.25 4.04
N LEU A 68 -13.85 5.38 4.15
CA LEU A 68 -13.35 6.12 3.00
C LEU A 68 -12.20 5.38 2.31
N SER A 69 -11.30 4.78 3.11
CA SER A 69 -10.19 3.97 2.64
C SER A 69 -10.67 2.78 1.79
N VAL A 70 -11.68 2.05 2.27
CA VAL A 70 -12.27 0.93 1.54
C VAL A 70 -12.86 1.37 0.21
N LYS A 71 -13.57 2.51 0.15
CA LYS A 71 -14.12 3.04 -1.11
C LYS A 71 -13.03 3.36 -2.14
N CYS A 72 -11.95 4.03 -1.70
CA CYS A 72 -10.82 4.37 -2.56
C CYS A 72 -10.15 3.11 -3.14
N TYR A 73 -9.94 2.09 -2.30
CA TYR A 73 -9.35 0.82 -2.74
C TYR A 73 -10.27 0.01 -3.65
N LYS A 74 -11.58 -0.02 -3.37
CA LYS A 74 -12.56 -0.73 -4.19
C LYS A 74 -12.60 -0.15 -5.61
N GLN A 75 -12.53 1.18 -5.74
CA GLN A 75 -12.48 1.85 -7.03
C GLN A 75 -11.22 1.48 -7.82
N LEU A 76 -10.06 1.48 -7.15
CA LEU A 76 -8.79 1.02 -7.74
C LEU A 76 -8.89 -0.45 -8.21
N LEU A 77 -9.43 -1.34 -7.38
CA LEU A 77 -9.62 -2.75 -7.73
C LEU A 77 -10.52 -2.96 -8.94
N ILE A 78 -11.62 -2.20 -9.05
CA ILE A 78 -12.52 -2.26 -10.21
C ILE A 78 -11.79 -1.81 -11.46
N TYR A 79 -11.02 -0.73 -11.38
CA TYR A 79 -10.22 -0.22 -12.49
C TYR A 79 -9.15 -1.21 -12.95
N LEU A 80 -8.39 -1.79 -12.03
CA LEU A 80 -7.38 -2.81 -12.33
C LEU A 80 -8.00 -4.08 -12.93
N LYS A 81 -9.16 -4.52 -12.43
CA LYS A 81 -9.90 -5.66 -13.01
C LYS A 81 -10.42 -5.38 -14.41
N LYS A 82 -10.80 -4.14 -14.71
CA LYS A 82 -11.20 -3.74 -16.06
C LYS A 82 -10.02 -3.81 -17.03
N MET A 83 -8.86 -3.28 -16.62
CA MET A 83 -7.62 -3.33 -17.41
C MET A 83 -7.11 -4.76 -17.67
N LEU A 84 -7.32 -5.67 -16.72
CA LEU A 84 -6.95 -7.08 -16.90
C LEU A 84 -7.91 -7.86 -17.81
N LYS A 85 -9.16 -7.40 -17.98
CA LYS A 85 -10.17 -8.01 -18.87
C LYS A 85 -10.15 -7.47 -20.30
N GLU A 86 -9.57 -6.30 -20.51
CA GLU A 86 -9.40 -5.68 -21.84
C GLU A 86 -8.12 -6.17 -22.56
N LYS A 87 -7.36 -7.09 -21.97
CA LYS A 87 -6.34 -7.91 -22.63
C LYS A 87 -6.90 -9.28 -22.96
#